data_AF-A0A5B2V0K8-F1
#
_entry.id   AF-A0A5B2V0K8-F1
#
_cell.length_a   1.000
_cell.length_b   1.000
_cell.length_c   1.000
_cell.angle_alpha   90.00
_cell.angle_beta   90.00
_cell.angle_gamma   90.00
#
_symmetry.space_group_name_H-M   'P 1'
#
loop_
_entity.id
_entity.type
_entity.pdbx_description
1 polymer ?
#
loop_
_entity_poly.entity_id
_entity_poly.type
_entity_poly.pdbx_seq_one_letter_code
_entity_poly.pdbx_strand_id
1 'polypeptide(L)'
;MSLTKIIDLIENSDCTTVPSAGLPNGPIPNDLADFYQHYSSAVFYPQARYSFTIQSPILERSDFVVMNEDLEDPDSANWYVLVKCEDQIISIDLTPGPQFGYCYDSFWDSYPSADESTLIAKSFTELVEKIIKSGGKNLFWIPGHT
;
A
#
# COMPACT_ATOMS: atom_id res chain seq x y z
N MET A 1 -14.14 -11.31 12.97
CA MET A 1 -12.71 -10.93 13.15
C MET A 1 -12.70 -9.43 13.33
N SER A 2 -12.06 -8.95 14.39
CA SER A 2 -12.34 -7.65 15.03
C SER A 2 -11.90 -6.45 14.20
N LEU A 3 -12.78 -5.45 14.04
CA LEU A 3 -12.50 -4.12 13.45
C LEU A 3 -11.30 -3.40 14.10
N THR A 4 -10.88 -3.84 15.29
CA THR A 4 -9.85 -3.21 16.12
C THR A 4 -8.42 -3.39 15.59
N LYS A 5 -8.17 -4.36 14.70
CA LYS A 5 -6.80 -4.83 14.44
C LYS A 5 -5.89 -3.79 13.78
N ILE A 6 -6.37 -3.05 12.76
CA ILE A 6 -5.53 -2.11 11.99
C ILE A 6 -5.23 -0.83 12.79
N ILE A 7 -6.22 -0.31 13.51
CA ILE A 7 -6.09 0.92 14.31
C ILE A 7 -5.16 0.65 15.51
N ASP A 8 -5.37 -0.47 16.21
CA ASP A 8 -4.49 -0.89 17.30
C ASP A 8 -3.03 -1.05 16.83
N LEU A 9 -2.81 -1.61 15.63
CA LEU A 9 -1.47 -1.74 15.05
C LEU A 9 -0.80 -0.38 14.82
N ILE A 10 -1.55 0.58 14.28
CA ILE A 10 -1.05 1.92 13.98
C ILE A 10 -0.73 2.69 15.27
N GLU A 11 -1.65 2.71 16.22
CA GLU A 11 -1.50 3.44 17.49
C GLU A 11 -0.32 2.93 18.35
N ASN A 12 0.07 1.66 18.19
CA ASN A 12 1.20 1.05 18.89
C ASN A 12 2.51 1.07 18.07
N SER A 13 2.55 1.76 16.93
CA SER A 13 3.72 1.86 16.06
C SER A 13 4.33 3.27 16.07
N ASP A 14 5.57 3.40 15.62
CA ASP A 14 6.17 4.72 15.34
C ASP A 14 5.59 5.25 14.03
N CYS A 15 4.43 5.90 14.15
CA CYS A 15 3.64 6.35 13.01
C CYS A 15 3.02 7.73 13.28
N THR A 16 3.08 8.61 12.27
CA THR A 16 2.34 9.88 12.26
C THR A 16 1.15 9.75 11.32
N THR A 17 -0.05 10.03 11.80
CA THR A 17 -1.28 9.92 11.01
C THR A 17 -1.90 11.28 10.73
N VAL A 18 -2.67 11.35 9.65
CA VAL A 18 -3.55 12.49 9.34
C VAL A 18 -4.99 12.02 9.54
N PRO A 19 -5.86 12.77 10.22
CA PRO A 19 -7.26 12.39 10.41
C PRO A 19 -7.99 12.12 9.10
N SER A 20 -9.00 11.25 9.15
CA SER A 20 -9.82 10.92 7.97
C SER A 20 -10.35 12.16 7.24
N ALA A 21 -10.32 12.08 5.91
CA ALA A 21 -10.93 13.04 5.00
C ALA A 21 -12.13 12.43 4.24
N GLY A 22 -12.56 11.22 4.62
CA GLY A 22 -13.57 10.42 3.93
C GLY A 22 -12.99 9.24 3.15
N LEU A 23 -13.87 8.50 2.49
CA LEU A 23 -13.53 7.31 1.71
C LEU A 23 -13.25 7.66 0.24
N PRO A 24 -12.44 6.86 -0.47
CA PRO A 24 -12.30 6.95 -1.93
C PRO A 24 -13.65 6.79 -2.63
N ASN A 25 -13.72 7.33 -3.86
CA ASN A 25 -14.78 6.99 -4.79
C ASN A 25 -14.48 5.62 -5.41
N GLY A 26 -15.36 4.64 -5.17
CA GLY A 26 -15.25 3.29 -5.74
C GLY A 26 -15.05 2.20 -4.69
N PRO A 27 -15.04 0.93 -5.12
CA PRO A 27 -14.86 -0.20 -4.21
C PRO A 27 -13.41 -0.26 -3.71
N ILE A 28 -13.25 -0.39 -2.39
CA ILE A 28 -11.98 -0.71 -1.74
C ILE A 28 -12.16 -1.88 -0.77
N PRO A 29 -11.08 -2.61 -0.44
CA PRO A 29 -11.11 -3.64 0.61
C PRO A 29 -11.59 -3.08 1.95
N ASN A 30 -12.33 -3.89 2.70
CA ASN A 30 -12.90 -3.47 3.99
C ASN A 30 -11.83 -3.00 4.98
N ASP A 31 -10.65 -3.63 4.99
CA ASP A 31 -9.57 -3.24 5.91
C ASP A 31 -8.91 -1.91 5.53
N LEU A 32 -8.82 -1.60 4.24
CA LEU A 32 -8.43 -0.26 3.77
C LEU A 32 -9.54 0.77 4.05
N ALA A 33 -10.81 0.37 3.97
CA ALA A 33 -11.94 1.24 4.31
C ALA A 33 -11.95 1.60 5.79
N ASP A 34 -11.69 0.62 6.66
CA ASP A 34 -11.56 0.83 8.11
C ASP A 34 -10.42 1.83 8.39
N PHE A 35 -9.27 1.69 7.73
CA PHE A 35 -8.20 2.68 7.81
C PHE A 35 -8.66 4.09 7.40
N TYR A 36 -9.27 4.22 6.21
CA TYR A 36 -9.70 5.53 5.70
C TYR A 36 -10.86 6.16 6.48
N GLN A 37 -11.63 5.39 7.25
CA GLN A 37 -12.62 5.93 8.19
C GLN A 37 -11.96 6.65 9.38
N HIS A 38 -10.74 6.28 9.75
CA HIS A 38 -10.03 6.85 10.88
C HIS A 38 -8.93 7.84 10.48
N TYR A 39 -8.15 7.50 9.44
CA TYR A 39 -6.99 8.27 8.98
C TYR A 39 -7.03 8.47 7.47
N SER A 40 -6.67 9.64 6.97
CA SER A 40 -6.50 9.87 5.53
C SER A 40 -5.13 9.45 5.03
N SER A 41 -4.11 9.43 5.89
CA SER A 41 -2.77 8.97 5.55
C SER A 41 -1.99 8.59 6.81
N ALA A 42 -0.90 7.85 6.62
CA ALA A 42 -0.01 7.42 7.71
C ALA A 42 1.44 7.39 7.23
N VAL A 43 2.36 7.92 8.03
CA VAL A 43 3.81 7.88 7.80
C VAL A 43 4.45 7.06 8.90
N PHE A 44 4.91 5.85 8.54
CA PHE A 44 5.62 4.96 9.46
C PHE A 44 7.12 5.29 9.45
N TYR A 45 7.71 5.28 10.64
CA TYR A 45 9.13 5.49 10.88
C TYR A 45 9.70 6.74 10.18
N PRO A 46 9.14 7.95 10.42
CA PRO A 46 9.49 9.18 9.67
C PRO A 46 10.96 9.60 9.80
N GLN A 47 11.70 9.07 10.77
CA GLN A 47 13.12 9.35 10.99
C GLN A 47 14.04 8.17 10.60
N ALA A 48 13.48 7.07 10.11
CA ALA A 48 14.24 5.90 9.69
C ALA A 48 14.69 6.03 8.22
N ARG A 49 15.64 5.17 7.82
CA ARG A 49 16.09 5.08 6.44
C ARG A 49 14.96 4.68 5.48
N TYR A 50 14.08 3.80 5.91
CA TYR A 50 12.91 3.40 5.12
C TYR A 50 11.66 3.89 5.84
N SER A 51 11.18 5.06 5.42
CA SER A 51 9.91 5.62 5.88
C SER A 51 8.80 5.29 4.89
N PHE A 52 7.74 4.65 5.37
CA PHE A 52 6.63 4.20 4.54
C PHE A 52 5.46 5.16 4.66
N THR A 53 5.06 5.76 3.53
CA THR A 53 3.94 6.70 3.46
C THR A 53 2.75 6.05 2.78
N ILE A 54 1.70 5.76 3.56
CA ILE A 54 0.38 5.37 3.04
C ILE A 54 -0.27 6.61 2.42
N GLN A 55 -0.64 6.50 1.14
CA GLN A 55 -1.20 7.59 0.36
C GLN A 55 -2.63 7.95 0.80
N SER A 56 -3.10 9.11 0.34
CA SER A 56 -4.43 9.60 0.62
C SER A 56 -5.53 8.75 -0.03
N PRO A 57 -6.80 8.81 0.42
CA PRO A 57 -7.92 8.13 -0.22
C PRO A 57 -8.16 8.57 -1.67
N ILE A 58 -7.60 9.69 -2.13
CA ILE A 58 -7.57 10.02 -3.55
C ILE A 58 -6.36 9.31 -4.16
N LEU A 59 -6.53 8.03 -4.47
CA LEU A 59 -5.45 7.20 -5.00
C LEU A 59 -5.21 7.48 -6.49
N GLU A 60 -3.93 7.54 -6.87
CA GLU A 60 -3.51 7.69 -8.27
C GLU A 60 -3.29 6.32 -8.91
N ARG A 61 -3.66 6.19 -10.20
CA ARG A 61 -3.48 4.95 -10.96
C ARG A 61 -1.98 4.69 -11.17
N SER A 62 -1.58 3.44 -11.03
CA SER A 62 -0.16 3.08 -10.86
C SER A 62 0.65 3.27 -12.14
N ASP A 63 0.08 3.01 -13.30
CA ASP A 63 0.72 3.24 -14.59
C ASP A 63 1.11 4.71 -14.82
N PHE A 64 0.22 5.65 -14.50
CA PHE A 64 0.55 7.07 -14.60
C PHE A 64 1.66 7.49 -13.64
N VAL A 65 1.74 6.87 -12.46
CA VAL A 65 2.78 7.22 -11.47
C VAL A 65 4.11 6.53 -11.78
N VAL A 66 4.08 5.28 -12.25
CA VAL A 66 5.27 4.43 -12.43
C VAL A 66 5.86 4.61 -13.84
N MET A 67 5.01 4.59 -14.87
CA MET A 67 5.42 4.65 -16.28
C MET A 67 5.25 6.03 -16.90
N ASN A 68 4.51 6.94 -16.24
CA ASN A 68 4.18 8.27 -16.77
C ASN A 68 3.42 8.20 -18.11
N GLU A 69 2.64 7.13 -18.32
CA GLU A 69 1.76 6.90 -19.46
C GLU A 69 0.56 6.03 -19.08
N ASP A 70 -0.47 6.03 -19.93
CA ASP A 70 -1.58 5.08 -19.85
C ASP A 70 -1.15 3.80 -20.57
N LEU A 71 -0.98 2.69 -19.83
CA LEU A 71 -0.57 1.43 -20.45
C LEU A 71 -1.70 0.74 -21.22
N GLU A 72 -2.95 1.15 -21.00
CA GLU A 72 -4.16 0.49 -21.52
C GLU A 72 -4.20 -1.03 -21.23
N ASP A 73 -3.45 -1.49 -20.22
CA ASP A 73 -3.35 -2.90 -19.84
C ASP A 73 -4.50 -3.27 -18.89
N PRO A 74 -5.41 -4.17 -19.30
CA PRO A 74 -6.56 -4.56 -18.48
C PRO A 74 -6.18 -5.22 -17.15
N ASP A 75 -5.02 -5.87 -17.06
CA ASP A 75 -4.60 -6.61 -15.87
C ASP A 75 -4.12 -5.67 -14.74
N SER A 76 -3.68 -4.46 -15.10
CA SER A 76 -3.20 -3.44 -14.17
C SER A 76 -3.99 -2.13 -14.16
N ALA A 77 -5.06 -2.05 -14.98
CA ALA A 77 -5.94 -0.89 -15.09
C ALA A 77 -6.61 -0.45 -13.78
N ASN A 78 -6.71 -1.33 -12.79
CA ASN A 78 -7.26 -1.00 -11.46
C ASN A 78 -6.22 -1.10 -10.35
N TRP A 79 -4.93 -0.93 -10.69
CA TRP A 79 -3.88 -0.86 -9.69
C TRP A 79 -3.63 0.59 -9.31
N TYR A 80 -3.58 0.86 -8.01
CA TYR A 80 -3.44 2.22 -7.49
C TYR A 80 -2.29 2.33 -6.50
N VAL A 81 -1.55 3.43 -6.55
CA VAL A 81 -0.40 3.66 -5.65
C VAL A 81 -0.88 3.85 -4.22
N LEU A 82 -0.55 2.90 -3.36
CA LEU A 82 -0.99 2.87 -1.97
C LEU A 82 0.10 3.27 -1.00
N VAL A 83 1.35 2.82 -1.20
CA VAL A 83 2.48 3.16 -0.32
C VAL A 83 3.67 3.63 -1.14
N LYS A 84 4.35 4.68 -0.66
CA LYS A 84 5.64 5.14 -1.17
C LYS A 84 6.71 4.99 -0.07
N CYS A 85 7.90 4.53 -0.44
CA CYS A 85 9.06 4.42 0.44
C CYS A 85 10.33 4.61 -0.40
N GLU A 86 11.05 5.71 -0.21
CA GLU A 86 12.15 6.10 -1.10
C GLU A 86 11.70 6.13 -2.58
N ASP A 87 12.36 5.35 -3.44
CA ASP A 87 12.03 5.15 -4.86
C ASP A 87 11.08 3.96 -5.11
N GLN A 88 10.66 3.28 -4.04
CA GLN A 88 9.78 2.12 -4.12
C GLN A 88 8.31 2.53 -4.03
N ILE A 89 7.50 1.87 -4.85
CA ILE A 89 6.06 2.06 -4.94
C ILE A 89 5.39 0.71 -4.70
N ILE A 90 4.43 0.70 -3.77
CA ILE A 90 3.55 -0.45 -3.57
C ILE A 90 2.16 -0.06 -4.06
N SER A 91 1.67 -0.83 -5.03
CA SER A 91 0.34 -0.65 -5.58
C SER A 91 -0.64 -1.63 -4.96
N ILE A 92 -1.90 -1.23 -4.83
CA ILE A 92 -3.00 -2.11 -4.45
C ILE A 92 -3.87 -2.42 -5.68
N ASP A 93 -4.19 -3.70 -5.86
CA ASP A 93 -5.11 -4.16 -6.90
C ASP A 93 -6.56 -4.03 -6.44
N LEU A 94 -7.31 -3.15 -7.09
CA LEU A 94 -8.74 -2.95 -6.86
C LEU A 94 -9.63 -3.60 -7.93
N THR A 95 -9.06 -4.51 -8.74
CA THR A 95 -9.82 -5.30 -9.72
C THR A 95 -10.80 -6.21 -8.99
N PRO A 96 -12.11 -6.20 -9.32
CA PRO A 96 -13.08 -7.11 -8.72
C PRO A 96 -12.70 -8.57 -8.99
N GLY A 97 -12.34 -9.30 -7.94
CA GLY A 97 -11.90 -10.69 -8.09
C GLY A 97 -11.13 -11.23 -6.88
N PRO A 98 -10.50 -12.41 -7.03
CA PRO A 98 -9.75 -13.05 -5.95
C PRO A 98 -8.53 -12.27 -5.47
N GLN A 99 -7.98 -11.38 -6.31
CA GLN A 99 -6.81 -10.55 -6.01
C GLN A 99 -7.20 -9.19 -5.40
N PHE A 100 -8.49 -8.89 -5.23
CA PHE A 100 -8.96 -7.62 -4.69
C PHE A 100 -8.35 -7.32 -3.32
N GLY A 101 -7.52 -6.29 -3.26
CA GLY A 101 -6.76 -5.85 -2.08
C GLY A 101 -5.34 -6.38 -1.98
N TYR A 102 -4.85 -7.11 -2.98
CA TYR A 102 -3.46 -7.57 -3.01
C TYR A 102 -2.54 -6.38 -3.29
N CYS A 103 -1.38 -6.39 -2.64
CA CYS A 103 -0.39 -5.34 -2.72
C CYS A 103 0.85 -5.87 -3.44
N TYR A 104 1.26 -5.19 -4.50
CA TYR A 104 2.37 -5.59 -5.36
C TYR A 104 3.47 -4.54 -5.37
N ASP A 105 4.72 -5.00 -5.50
CA ASP A 105 5.85 -4.17 -5.84
C ASP A 105 5.63 -3.60 -7.25
N SER A 106 5.66 -2.28 -7.36
CA SER A 106 5.45 -1.55 -8.61
C SER A 106 6.64 -0.64 -8.93
N PHE A 107 7.85 -1.10 -8.63
CA PHE A 107 9.04 -0.52 -9.21
C PHE A 107 9.01 -0.59 -10.73
N TRP A 108 9.57 0.42 -11.41
CA TRP A 108 9.45 0.61 -12.87
C TRP A 108 9.88 -0.60 -13.70
N ASP A 109 10.84 -1.40 -13.23
CA ASP A 109 11.32 -2.59 -13.95
C ASP A 109 10.44 -3.82 -13.73
N SER A 110 9.58 -3.82 -12.70
CA SER A 110 8.73 -4.94 -12.33
C SER A 110 7.26 -4.73 -12.70
N TYR A 111 6.82 -3.48 -12.89
CA TYR A 111 5.45 -3.17 -13.25
C TYR A 111 5.14 -3.47 -14.73
N PRO A 112 3.96 -4.01 -15.09
CA PRO A 112 2.83 -4.44 -14.24
C PRO A 112 2.81 -5.96 -13.96
N SER A 113 3.95 -6.58 -13.65
CA SER A 113 4.01 -8.03 -13.39
C SER A 113 3.21 -8.40 -12.14
N ALA A 114 2.23 -9.30 -12.28
CA ALA A 114 1.37 -9.79 -11.21
C ALA A 114 1.70 -11.26 -10.86
N ASP A 115 2.88 -11.49 -10.28
CA ASP A 115 3.35 -12.84 -9.92
C ASP A 115 3.85 -12.93 -8.47
N GLU A 116 4.30 -14.12 -8.05
CA GLU A 116 4.79 -14.34 -6.69
C GLU A 116 6.04 -13.50 -6.35
N SER A 117 6.80 -13.04 -7.34
CA SER A 117 8.02 -12.25 -7.11
C SER A 117 7.72 -10.79 -6.76
N THR A 118 6.55 -10.31 -7.15
CA THR A 118 6.09 -8.93 -6.91
C THR A 118 5.03 -8.85 -5.80
N LEU A 119 4.41 -9.96 -5.40
CA LEU A 119 3.39 -9.97 -4.35
C LEU A 119 3.98 -9.67 -2.96
N ILE A 120 3.67 -8.48 -2.43
CA ILE A 120 4.12 -8.02 -1.12
C ILE A 120 3.17 -8.47 -0.01
N ALA A 121 1.85 -8.38 -0.22
CA ALA A 121 0.83 -8.74 0.77
C ALA A 121 -0.52 -9.06 0.11
N LYS A 122 -1.35 -9.88 0.75
CA LYS A 122 -2.69 -10.26 0.25
C LYS A 122 -3.82 -9.40 0.80
N SER A 123 -3.51 -8.45 1.68
CA SER A 123 -4.43 -7.45 2.19
C SER A 123 -3.69 -6.22 2.71
N PHE A 124 -4.43 -5.12 2.91
CA PHE A 124 -3.89 -3.90 3.51
C PHE A 124 -3.37 -4.15 4.93
N THR A 125 -4.10 -4.94 5.72
CA THR A 125 -3.68 -5.28 7.09
C THR A 125 -2.37 -6.07 7.10
N GLU A 126 -2.22 -7.05 6.21
CA GLU A 126 -0.98 -7.81 6.10
C GLU A 126 0.19 -6.91 5.69
N LEU A 127 -0.03 -5.95 4.78
CA LEU A 127 0.97 -4.97 4.39
C LEU A 127 1.43 -4.14 5.60
N VAL A 128 0.50 -3.59 6.38
CA VAL A 128 0.81 -2.80 7.59
C VAL A 128 1.54 -3.64 8.64
N GLU A 129 1.13 -4.89 8.89
CA GLU A 129 1.85 -5.80 9.79
C GLU A 129 3.30 -6.03 9.35
N LYS A 130 3.56 -6.17 8.05
CA LYS A 130 4.92 -6.33 7.51
C LYS A 130 5.74 -5.04 7.62
N ILE A 131 5.13 -3.88 7.34
CA ILE A 131 5.77 -2.56 7.54
C ILE A 131 6.17 -2.39 9.01
N ILE A 132 5.28 -2.67 9.95
CA ILE A 132 5.58 -2.56 11.39
C ILE A 132 6.71 -3.53 11.79
N LYS A 133 6.71 -4.75 11.25
CA LYS A 133 7.76 -5.74 11.52
C LYS A 133 9.13 -5.31 10.97
N SER A 134 9.17 -4.54 9.88
CA SER A 134 10.43 -4.01 9.32
C SER A 134 11.10 -3.01 10.25
N GLY A 135 10.31 -2.30 11.07
CA GLY A 135 10.83 -1.27 11.97
C GLY A 135 11.52 -0.11 11.25
N GLY A 136 11.24 0.10 9.96
CA GLY A 136 11.93 1.08 9.10
C GLY A 136 13.38 0.72 8.76
N LYS A 137 13.81 -0.53 9.00
CA LYS A 137 15.21 -0.98 8.85
C LYS A 137 15.50 -1.63 7.50
N ASN A 138 14.50 -2.17 6.84
CA ASN A 138 14.63 -2.90 5.59
C ASN A 138 13.42 -2.73 4.65
N LEU A 139 13.65 -3.03 3.38
CA LEU A 139 12.61 -3.29 2.38
C LEU A 139 12.38 -4.80 2.35
N PHE A 140 11.44 -5.26 3.18
CA PHE A 140 11.29 -6.67 3.56
C PHE A 140 10.94 -7.63 2.41
N TRP A 141 10.55 -7.11 1.25
CA TRP A 141 10.25 -7.90 0.05
C TRP A 141 11.37 -7.87 -1.00
N ILE A 142 12.38 -6.99 -0.85
CA ILE A 142 13.49 -6.88 -1.81
C ILE A 142 14.69 -7.70 -1.33
N PRO A 143 15.16 -8.70 -2.10
CA PRO A 143 16.37 -9.46 -1.76
C PRO A 143 17.59 -8.55 -1.54
N GLY A 144 18.38 -8.84 -0.51
CA GLY A 144 19.57 -8.07 -0.17
C GLY A 144 19.31 -6.76 0.60
N HIS A 145 18.04 -6.42 0.84
CA HIS A 145 17.64 -5.26 1.65
C HIS A 145 17.07 -5.65 3.02
N THR A 146 16.95 -6.95 3.34
CA THR A 146 16.40 -7.53 4.58
C THR A 146 17.35 -7.51 5.77
#